data_AF-A0AAW1TH46-F1
#
_entry.id   AF-A0AAW1TH46-F1
#
_cell.length_a   1.000
_cell.length_b   1.000
_cell.length_c   1.000
_cell.angle_alpha   90.00
_cell.angle_beta   90.00
_cell.angle_gamma   90.00
#
_symmetry.space_group_name_H-M   'P 1'
#
loop_
_entity.id
_entity.type
_entity.pdbx_description
1 polymer ?
#
loop_
_entity_poly.entity_id
_entity_poly.type
_entity_poly.pdbx_seq_one_letter_code
_entity_poly.pdbx_strand_id
1 'polypeptide(L)'
;MAKFIDDLWQSEWDKNRVNKLYPILPEITMKPTVPQKRRDEVVMNRVRIGHTRLTHKHILEREELPICTNCRTAKTIHHILICLVFIRQRDYIEISNQDPFEVLRTDPQRVMKYLKEIELYNVI
;
A
#
# COMPACT_ATOMS: atom_id res chain seq x y z
N MET A 1 -28.12 14.82 11.07
CA MET A 1 -28.29 13.36 11.19
C MET A 1 -27.13 12.60 10.52
N ALA A 2 -26.78 12.89 9.26
CA ALA A 2 -25.62 12.29 8.58
C ALA A 2 -24.29 12.48 9.35
N LYS A 3 -23.98 13.72 9.79
CA LYS A 3 -22.76 14.00 10.54
C LYS A 3 -22.58 13.17 11.82
N PHE A 4 -23.67 12.90 12.55
CA PHE A 4 -23.62 12.07 13.75
C PHE A 4 -23.28 10.60 13.42
N ILE A 5 -23.81 10.08 12.31
CA ILE A 5 -23.49 8.72 11.84
C ILE A 5 -22.03 8.67 11.39
N ASP A 6 -21.54 9.68 10.68
CA ASP A 6 -20.15 9.77 10.25
C ASP A 6 -19.21 9.83 11.47
N ASP A 7 -19.54 10.62 12.49
CA ASP A 7 -18.74 10.72 13.71
C ASP A 7 -18.67 9.38 14.48
N LEU A 8 -19.77 8.62 14.51
CA LEU A 8 -19.80 7.27 15.09
C LEU A 8 -18.90 6.30 14.33
N TRP A 9 -19.01 6.27 13.00
CA TRP A 9 -18.17 5.41 12.17
C TRP A 9 -16.70 5.81 12.22
N GLN A 10 -16.41 7.10 12.28
CA GLN A 10 -15.05 7.61 12.44
C GLN A 10 -14.48 7.16 13.79
N SER A 11 -15.25 7.22 14.88
CA SER A 11 -14.81 6.73 16.19
C SER A 11 -14.51 5.23 16.19
N GLU A 12 -15.33 4.41 15.52
CA GLU A 12 -15.05 2.98 15.38
C GLU A 12 -13.85 2.70 14.48
N TRP A 13 -13.72 3.42 13.37
CA TRP A 13 -12.55 3.36 12.51
C TRP A 13 -11.28 3.74 13.29
N ASP A 14 -11.41 4.71 14.19
CA ASP A 14 -10.30 5.21 14.96
C ASP A 14 -9.74 4.20 15.98
N LYS A 15 -10.56 3.25 16.42
CA LYS A 15 -10.14 2.16 17.29
C LYS A 15 -9.30 1.12 16.56
N ASN A 16 -9.42 1.04 15.23
CA ASN A 16 -8.76 0.01 14.42
C ASN A 16 -7.47 0.51 13.73
N ARG A 17 -6.56 1.13 14.51
CA ARG A 17 -5.25 1.63 14.04
C ARG A 17 -4.34 0.55 13.45
N VAL A 18 -4.58 -0.72 13.79
CA VAL A 18 -3.79 -1.87 13.30
C VAL A 18 -4.18 -2.24 11.86
N ASN A 19 -5.34 -1.79 11.37
CA ASN A 19 -5.77 -2.03 10.00
C ASN A 19 -4.78 -1.41 9.01
N LYS A 20 -4.32 -2.19 8.02
CA LYS A 20 -3.35 -1.75 7.00
C LYS A 20 -3.84 -0.59 6.14
N LEU A 21 -5.16 -0.41 6.04
CA LEU A 21 -5.77 0.67 5.27
C LEU A 21 -5.87 1.97 6.09
N TYR A 22 -5.85 1.91 7.42
CA TYR A 22 -5.98 3.07 8.30
C TYR A 22 -4.93 4.16 8.03
N PRO A 23 -3.62 3.83 7.90
CA PRO A 23 -2.61 4.84 7.57
C PRO A 23 -2.80 5.51 6.20
N ILE A 24 -3.53 4.88 5.28
CA ILE A 24 -3.78 5.40 3.92
C ILE A 24 -5.07 6.22 3.87
N LEU A 25 -6.10 5.80 4.59
CA LEU A 25 -7.42 6.44 4.65
C LEU A 25 -7.84 6.60 6.12
N PRO A 26 -7.25 7.56 6.86
CA PRO A 26 -7.54 7.74 8.27
C PRO A 26 -8.95 8.30 8.53
N GLU A 27 -9.55 8.99 7.55
CA GLU A 27 -10.92 9.47 7.66
C GLU A 27 -11.86 8.64 6.78
N ILE A 28 -13.03 8.26 7.31
CA ILE A 28 -14.01 7.43 6.59
C ILE A 28 -14.59 8.13 5.35
N THR A 29 -14.52 9.47 5.30
CA THR A 29 -14.99 10.29 4.18
C THR A 29 -13.95 10.41 3.07
N MET A 30 -12.68 10.09 3.35
CA MET A 30 -11.62 10.12 2.35
C MET A 30 -11.84 9.01 1.33
N LYS A 31 -11.62 9.37 0.06
CA LYS A 31 -11.66 8.42 -1.04
C LYS A 31 -10.29 8.41 -1.72
N PRO A 32 -9.72 7.23 -1.99
CA PRO A 32 -8.50 7.15 -2.75
C PRO A 32 -8.79 7.38 -4.24
N THR A 33 -7.79 7.85 -4.98
CA THR A 33 -7.86 7.92 -6.44
C THR A 33 -7.92 6.51 -7.01
N VAL A 34 -8.87 6.28 -7.92
CA VAL A 34 -9.10 4.99 -8.58
C VAL A 34 -8.62 5.08 -10.03
N PRO A 35 -7.76 4.17 -10.51
CA PRO A 35 -7.34 4.14 -11.90
C PRO A 35 -8.49 3.66 -12.81
N GLN A 36 -8.50 4.11 -14.07
CA GLN A 36 -9.56 3.78 -15.02
C GLN A 36 -9.54 2.32 -15.50
N LYS A 37 -8.37 1.68 -15.50
CA LYS A 37 -8.22 0.31 -15.99
C LYS A 37 -8.51 -0.67 -14.86
N ARG A 38 -9.40 -1.64 -15.12
CA ARG A 38 -9.80 -2.70 -14.17
C ARG A 38 -8.59 -3.41 -13.54
N ARG A 39 -7.56 -3.75 -14.32
CA ARG A 39 -6.36 -4.41 -13.79
C ARG A 39 -5.61 -3.51 -12.79
N ASP A 40 -5.46 -2.23 -13.11
CA ASP A 40 -4.79 -1.26 -12.24
C ASP A 40 -5.58 -1.04 -10.95
N GLU A 41 -6.91 -1.05 -11.02
CA GLU A 41 -7.78 -0.94 -9.84
C GLU A 41 -7.57 -2.12 -8.90
N VAL A 42 -7.58 -3.35 -9.44
CA VAL A 42 -7.30 -4.57 -8.67
C VAL A 42 -5.92 -4.52 -8.03
N VAL A 43 -4.90 -4.10 -8.78
CA VAL A 43 -3.53 -3.97 -8.26
C VAL A 43 -3.50 -2.93 -7.15
N MET A 44 -4.11 -1.75 -7.30
CA MET A 44 -4.10 -0.75 -6.24
C MET A 44 -4.81 -1.21 -4.98
N ASN A 45 -5.98 -1.83 -5.11
CA ASN A 45 -6.73 -2.31 -3.95
C ASN A 45 -5.90 -3.35 -3.17
N ARG A 46 -5.25 -4.28 -3.87
CA ARG A 46 -4.35 -5.27 -3.26
C ARG A 46 -3.11 -4.66 -2.63
N VAL A 47 -2.50 -3.68 -3.27
CA VAL A 47 -1.32 -2.97 -2.77
C VAL A 47 -1.65 -2.22 -1.47
N ARG A 48 -2.78 -1.50 -1.43
CA ARG A 48 -3.22 -0.74 -0.25
C ARG A 48 -3.42 -1.60 0.99
N ILE A 49 -4.03 -2.78 0.84
CA ILE A 49 -4.20 -3.73 1.95
C ILE A 49 -3.00 -4.67 2.11
N GLY A 50 -1.98 -4.54 1.26
CA GLY A 50 -0.79 -5.38 1.25
C GLY A 50 -1.08 -6.85 0.96
N HIS A 51 -2.06 -7.18 0.11
CA HIS A 51 -2.44 -8.53 -0.33
C HIS A 51 -1.79 -8.88 -1.67
N THR A 52 -0.47 -9.09 -1.64
CA THR A 52 0.32 -9.48 -2.81
C THR A 52 0.97 -10.83 -2.56
N ARG A 53 1.42 -11.52 -3.63
CA ARG A 53 2.14 -12.79 -3.47
C ARG A 53 3.35 -12.64 -2.54
N LEU A 54 4.10 -11.54 -2.67
CA LEU A 54 5.25 -11.25 -1.83
C LEU A 54 4.93 -11.23 -0.32
N THR A 55 3.78 -10.70 0.06
CA THR A 55 3.41 -10.55 1.47
C THR A 55 2.57 -11.71 2.01
N HIS A 56 1.94 -12.53 1.14
CA HIS A 56 1.03 -13.60 1.57
C HIS A 56 1.50 -15.02 1.23
N LYS A 57 2.48 -15.20 0.33
CA LYS A 57 3.00 -16.54 -0.05
C LYS A 57 3.40 -17.34 1.17
N HIS A 58 4.16 -16.74 2.08
CA HIS A 58 4.63 -17.41 3.29
C HIS A 58 3.50 -17.91 4.20
N ILE A 59 2.36 -17.21 4.24
CA ILE A 59 1.17 -17.64 5.00
C ILE A 59 0.54 -18.86 4.32
N LEU A 60 0.38 -18.80 3.00
CA LEU A 60 -0.28 -19.84 2.20
C LEU A 60 0.55 -21.13 2.14
N GLU A 61 1.86 -21.00 1.99
CA GLU A 61 2.80 -22.11 1.84
C GLU A 61 3.44 -22.53 3.18
N ARG A 62 3.09 -21.84 4.28
CA ARG A 62 3.68 -22.05 5.62
C ARG A 62 5.20 -21.92 5.64
N GLU A 63 5.72 -21.04 4.79
CA GLU A 63 7.14 -20.67 4.76
C GLU A 63 7.42 -19.55 5.77
N GLU A 64 8.69 -19.25 5.97
CA GLU A 64 9.11 -18.12 6.81
C GLU A 64 8.74 -16.78 6.16
N LEU A 65 8.42 -15.79 7.01
CA LEU A 65 8.14 -14.42 6.58
C LEU A 65 9.35 -13.85 5.84
N PRO A 66 9.21 -13.41 4.58
CA PRO A 66 10.36 -12.88 3.84
C PRO A 66 10.90 -11.62 4.51
N ILE A 67 12.17 -11.67 4.90
CA ILE A 67 12.90 -10.55 5.51
C ILE A 67 13.73 -9.82 4.46
N CYS A 68 13.76 -8.48 4.53
CA CYS A 68 14.68 -7.67 3.76
C CYS A 68 16.10 -7.82 4.31
N THR A 69 17.05 -8.23 3.46
CA THR A 69 18.45 -8.44 3.84
C THR A 69 19.12 -7.18 4.38
N ASN A 70 18.80 -6.01 3.82
CA ASN A 70 19.43 -4.75 4.21
C ASN A 70 18.79 -4.15 5.47
N CYS A 71 17.46 -4.20 5.58
CA CYS A 71 16.75 -3.54 6.67
C CYS A 71 16.45 -4.45 7.86
N ARG A 72 16.60 -5.77 7.70
CA ARG A 72 16.26 -6.80 8.70
C ARG A 72 14.81 -6.71 9.20
N THR A 73 13.91 -6.25 8.34
CA THR A 73 12.46 -6.15 8.60
C THR A 73 11.68 -6.98 7.59
N ALA A 74 10.43 -7.32 7.93
CA ALA A 74 9.52 -8.00 7.02
C ALA A 74 9.33 -7.22 5.69
N LYS A 75 9.33 -7.94 4.57
CA LYS A 75 9.00 -7.37 3.25
C LYS A 75 7.49 -7.15 3.15
N THR A 76 7.05 -5.94 3.49
CA THR A 76 5.68 -5.45 3.29
C THR A 76 5.61 -4.49 2.10
N ILE A 77 4.41 -4.17 1.60
CA ILE A 77 4.25 -3.14 0.56
C ILE A 77 4.77 -1.79 1.04
N HIS A 78 4.42 -1.40 2.27
CA HIS A 78 4.97 -0.19 2.88
C HIS A 78 6.49 -0.22 2.90
N HIS A 79 7.09 -1.35 3.32
CA HIS A 79 8.54 -1.51 3.34
C HIS A 79 9.16 -1.28 1.96
N ILE A 80 8.60 -1.86 0.90
CA ILE A 80 9.12 -1.68 -0.47
C ILE A 80 9.11 -0.22 -0.89
N LEU A 81 8.07 0.54 -0.51
CA LEU A 81 7.95 1.98 -0.81
C LEU A 81 8.93 2.87 -0.02
N ILE A 82 9.55 2.37 1.06
CA ILE A 82 10.53 3.14 1.87
C ILE A 82 11.94 2.53 1.87
N CYS A 83 12.11 1.32 1.35
CA CYS A 83 13.36 0.59 1.48
C CYS A 83 14.46 1.21 0.62
N LEU A 84 15.65 1.36 1.21
CA LEU A 84 16.83 1.89 0.53
C LEU A 84 17.31 1.01 -0.63
N VAL A 85 16.99 -0.29 -0.62
CA VAL A 85 17.27 -1.20 -1.75
C VAL A 85 16.63 -0.70 -3.04
N PHE A 86 15.48 -0.02 -2.94
CA PHE A 86 14.75 0.52 -4.08
C PHE A 86 14.93 2.02 -4.27
N ILE A 87 15.91 2.66 -3.64
CA ILE A 87 16.06 4.13 -3.68
C ILE A 87 16.15 4.65 -5.12
N ARG A 88 16.94 4.00 -5.99
CA ARG A 88 17.09 4.41 -7.39
C ARG A 88 15.77 4.32 -8.16
N GLN A 89 15.03 3.22 -7.99
CA GLN A 89 13.75 3.02 -8.65
C GLN A 89 12.71 4.01 -8.14
N ARG A 90 12.72 4.34 -6.84
CA ARG A 90 11.82 5.34 -6.23
C ARG A 90 12.17 6.77 -6.64
N ASP A 91 13.46 7.10 -6.80
CA ASP A 91 13.92 8.40 -7.29
C ASP A 91 13.52 8.62 -8.75
N TYR A 92 13.70 7.59 -9.59
CA TYR A 92 13.35 7.63 -11.02
C TYR A 92 11.87 7.95 -11.30
N ILE A 93 11.01 7.64 -10.34
CA ILE A 93 9.57 7.87 -10.41
C ILE A 93 9.08 8.93 -9.41
N GLU A 94 9.99 9.60 -8.70
CA GLU A 94 9.71 10.67 -7.74
C GLU A 94 8.83 10.24 -6.54
N ILE A 95 8.90 8.98 -6.10
CA ILE A 95 8.23 8.53 -4.86
C ILE A 95 9.07 8.84 -3.61
N SER A 96 10.41 8.90 -3.73
CA SER A 96 11.30 8.96 -2.56
C SER A 96 11.08 10.16 -1.62
N ASN A 97 10.58 11.28 -2.15
CA ASN A 97 10.33 12.51 -1.38
C ASN A 97 8.86 12.64 -0.92
N GLN A 98 8.05 11.62 -1.16
CA GLN A 98 6.62 11.62 -0.82
C GLN A 98 6.35 10.66 0.34
N ASP A 99 5.34 10.98 1.15
CA ASP A 99 4.82 10.03 2.12
C ASP A 99 4.22 8.81 1.38
N PRO A 100 4.66 7.58 1.66
CA PRO A 100 4.17 6.39 0.96
C PRO A 100 2.66 6.20 1.01
N PHE A 101 2.02 6.56 2.13
CA PHE A 101 0.58 6.42 2.28
C PHE A 101 -0.16 7.45 1.42
N GLU A 102 0.35 8.68 1.35
CA GLU A 102 -0.12 9.70 0.43
C GLU A 102 -0.04 9.28 -1.03
N VAL A 103 1.08 8.69 -1.47
CA VAL A 103 1.22 8.19 -2.85
C VAL A 103 0.20 7.08 -3.13
N LEU A 104 0.05 6.13 -2.21
CA LEU A 104 -0.93 5.04 -2.33
C LEU A 104 -2.38 5.54 -2.39
N ARG A 105 -2.65 6.68 -1.76
CA ARG A 105 -3.95 7.33 -1.75
C ARG A 105 -4.22 8.11 -3.05
N THR A 106 -3.26 8.90 -3.51
CA THR A 106 -3.50 9.97 -4.47
C THR A 106 -3.03 9.68 -5.90
N ASP A 107 -1.95 8.90 -6.07
CA ASP A 107 -1.27 8.75 -7.37
C ASP A 107 -1.11 7.27 -7.79
N PRO A 108 -2.18 6.64 -8.28
CA PRO A 108 -2.12 5.26 -8.75
C PRO A 108 -1.18 5.09 -9.95
N GLN A 109 -0.98 6.11 -10.79
CA GLN A 109 -0.14 5.99 -11.99
C GLN A 109 1.32 5.84 -11.61
N ARG A 110 1.80 6.66 -10.67
CA ARG A 110 3.17 6.59 -10.16
C ARG A 110 3.42 5.27 -9.44
N VAL A 111 2.47 4.77 -8.65
CA VAL A 111 2.55 3.43 -8.05
C VAL A 111 2.61 2.33 -9.13
N MET A 112 1.80 2.40 -10.18
CA MET A 112 1.87 1.41 -11.26
C MET A 112 3.21 1.42 -11.99
N LYS A 113 3.76 2.62 -12.26
CA LYS A 113 5.09 2.75 -12.87
C LYS A 113 6.12 2.07 -11.96
N TYR A 114 6.11 2.38 -10.67
CA TYR A 114 7.00 1.75 -9.69
C TYR A 114 6.93 0.23 -9.70
N LEU A 115 5.72 -0.32 -9.56
CA LEU A 115 5.51 -1.76 -9.45
C LEU A 115 5.93 -2.51 -10.72
N LYS A 116 5.90 -1.85 -11.87
CA LYS A 116 6.43 -2.40 -13.13
C LYS A 116 7.96 -2.40 -13.13
N GLU A 117 8.60 -1.32 -12.70
CA GLU A 117 10.07 -1.21 -12.60
C GLU A 117 10.69 -2.26 -11.66
N ILE A 118 9.98 -2.62 -10.58
CA ILE A 118 10.43 -3.67 -9.65
C ILE A 118 9.80 -5.04 -9.92
N GLU A 119 9.18 -5.21 -11.09
CA GLU A 119 8.58 -6.48 -11.58
C GLU A 119 7.50 -7.09 -10.67
N LEU A 120 6.87 -6.29 -9.80
CA LEU A 120 5.80 -6.74 -8.92
C LEU A 120 4.41 -6.65 -9.54
N TYR A 121 4.18 -5.77 -10.52
CA TYR A 121 2.84 -5.52 -11.07
C TYR A 121 2.12 -6.78 -11.59
N ASN A 122 2.85 -7.68 -12.24
CA ASN A 122 2.27 -8.89 -12.84
C ASN A 122 2.05 -10.03 -11.84
N VAL A 123 2.64 -9.97 -10.65
CA VAL A 123 2.53 -11.01 -9.61
C VAL A 123 1.56 -10.65 -8.47
N ILE A 124 0.83 -9.54 -8.63
CA ILE A 124 -0.20 -9.04 -7.71
C ILE A 124 -1.60 -9.51 -8.12
#